data_AF-A0A9E5FCV0-F1
#
_entry.id   AF-A0A9E5FCV0-F1
#
_cell.length_a   1.000
_cell.length_b   1.000
_cell.length_c   1.000
_cell.angle_alpha   90.00
_cell.angle_beta   90.00
_cell.angle_gamma   90.00
#
_symmetry.space_group_name_H-M   'P 1'
#
loop_
_entity.id
_entity.type
_entity.pdbx_description
1 polymer ?
#
loop_
_entity_poly.entity_id
_entity_poly.type
_entity_poly.pdbx_seq_one_letter_code
_entity_poly.pdbx_strand_id
1 'polypeptide(L)'
;MANINMGNGTDTVTFADTAADSTTISNYMTVIMGQGNDTFNAVGGNLTVHGYSTISGANVVELTGNAVTLSSVSIQNAMAETDNNVLNLGDTTTLNGNLVYTSNTRTETIGFDGSTILGNVSLNLGQGASNVTIGNTTDTFVQGNFTVLGGNAADQFTIAATSGSTINGSLNLLLANGNNTVTLDGDGTSSVAGSVTISTGSGNDAINVGSAGNTFTIEGALSMSVGNTSSATGNVATLTNADIGANVSFNSGSGVDTLTLESTQISGNLYANTGGGADTVEFDPSSATPVGTTNMGAAYINFGVGSGPDVFINNSGNDFDIFVQGFIG
;
A
#
# COMPACT_ATOMS: atom_id res chain seq x y z
N MET A 1 -17.32 10.15 -27.90
CA MET A 1 -17.63 8.88 -27.20
C MET A 1 -16.93 7.78 -27.97
N ALA A 2 -16.24 6.87 -27.28
CA ALA A 2 -15.74 5.63 -27.87
C ALA A 2 -16.38 4.46 -27.12
N ASN A 3 -16.93 3.49 -27.87
CA ASN A 3 -17.47 2.26 -27.33
C ASN A 3 -16.92 1.12 -28.18
N ILE A 4 -16.00 0.34 -27.60
CA ILE A 4 -15.26 -0.73 -28.28
C ILE A 4 -15.60 -2.04 -27.56
N ASN A 5 -15.91 -3.06 -28.34
CA ASN A 5 -16.14 -4.42 -27.84
C ASN A 5 -15.34 -5.38 -28.71
N MET A 6 -14.39 -6.09 -28.12
CA MET A 6 -13.45 -6.96 -28.83
C MET A 6 -13.96 -8.41 -28.94
N GLY A 7 -14.84 -8.86 -28.04
CA GLY A 7 -15.42 -10.19 -28.09
C GLY A 7 -14.73 -11.16 -27.13
N ASN A 8 -14.45 -12.39 -27.54
CA ASN A 8 -13.54 -13.27 -26.80
C ASN A 8 -12.32 -13.49 -27.69
N GLY A 9 -11.13 -13.58 -27.13
CA GLY A 9 -9.89 -13.74 -27.87
C GLY A 9 -8.71 -13.25 -27.06
N THR A 10 -7.56 -13.17 -27.71
CA THR A 10 -6.41 -12.41 -27.22
C THR A 10 -6.42 -11.11 -27.99
N ASP A 11 -6.99 -10.07 -27.40
CA ASP A 11 -7.25 -8.81 -28.08
C ASP A 11 -6.31 -7.69 -27.62
N THR A 12 -6.08 -6.72 -28.49
CA THR A 12 -5.28 -5.53 -28.15
C THR A 12 -5.97 -4.27 -28.68
N VAL A 13 -6.14 -3.29 -27.79
CA VAL A 13 -6.60 -1.95 -28.15
C VAL A 13 -5.51 -0.95 -27.78
N THR A 14 -4.97 -0.27 -28.78
CA THR A 14 -3.95 0.76 -28.58
C THR A 14 -4.48 2.13 -29.00
N PHE A 15 -4.31 3.12 -28.12
CA PHE A 15 -4.53 4.53 -28.42
C PHE A 15 -3.20 5.27 -28.43
N ALA A 16 -2.98 6.09 -29.45
CA ALA A 16 -1.77 6.89 -29.61
C ALA A 16 -0.48 6.05 -29.47
N ASP A 17 -0.21 5.19 -30.45
CA ASP A 17 0.88 4.21 -30.42
C ASP A 17 2.27 4.84 -30.59
N THR A 18 2.37 5.97 -31.27
CA THR A 18 3.64 6.68 -31.45
C THR A 18 3.64 8.04 -30.75
N ALA A 19 4.84 8.54 -30.42
CA ALA A 19 5.03 9.82 -29.73
C ALA A 19 4.33 11.03 -30.39
N ALA A 20 4.10 10.98 -31.70
CA ALA A 20 3.44 12.05 -32.45
C ALA A 20 1.91 11.93 -32.48
N ASP A 21 1.36 10.77 -32.10
CA ASP A 21 -0.07 10.52 -32.15
C ASP A 21 -0.80 11.26 -31.01
N SER A 22 -2.03 11.66 -31.29
CA SER A 22 -2.91 12.27 -30.29
C SER A 22 -4.32 11.77 -30.48
N THR A 23 -4.90 11.19 -29.45
CA THR A 23 -6.29 10.76 -29.39
C THR A 23 -7.05 11.59 -28.36
N THR A 24 -8.17 12.20 -28.75
CA THR A 24 -9.06 12.91 -27.83
C THR A 24 -10.48 12.34 -27.90
N ILE A 25 -11.02 11.97 -26.75
CA ILE A 25 -12.40 11.53 -26.58
C ILE A 25 -13.14 12.58 -25.73
N SER A 26 -14.10 13.27 -26.34
CA SER A 26 -14.78 14.43 -25.72
C SER A 26 -15.78 14.11 -24.61
N ASN A 27 -16.17 12.85 -24.46
CA ASN A 27 -17.13 12.42 -23.44
C ASN A 27 -16.56 11.15 -22.79
N TYR A 28 -17.32 10.07 -22.66
CA TYR A 28 -16.82 8.82 -22.09
C TYR A 28 -16.15 7.88 -23.10
N MET A 29 -15.32 6.99 -22.55
CA MET A 29 -14.73 5.84 -23.23
C MET A 29 -15.18 4.55 -22.51
N THR A 30 -15.62 3.57 -23.29
CA THR A 30 -15.91 2.23 -22.79
C THR A 30 -15.20 1.22 -23.70
N VAL A 31 -14.37 0.37 -23.11
CA VAL A 31 -13.70 -0.74 -23.79
C VAL A 31 -14.06 -2.03 -23.07
N ILE A 32 -14.65 -2.97 -23.81
CA ILE A 32 -14.97 -4.32 -23.35
C ILE A 32 -14.08 -5.27 -24.14
N MET A 33 -13.05 -5.81 -23.48
CA MET A 33 -12.11 -6.74 -24.11
C MET A 33 -12.66 -8.16 -24.12
N GLY A 34 -13.39 -8.52 -23.06
CA GLY A 34 -14.16 -9.76 -22.96
C GLY A 34 -13.38 -10.88 -22.28
N GLN A 35 -13.21 -12.02 -22.95
CA GLN A 35 -12.43 -13.14 -22.40
C GLN A 35 -11.18 -13.46 -23.21
N GLY A 36 -10.11 -13.86 -22.54
CA GLY A 36 -8.76 -14.18 -23.00
C GLY A 36 -7.72 -13.11 -22.62
N ASN A 37 -6.46 -13.33 -23.01
CA ASN A 37 -5.34 -12.46 -22.63
C ASN A 37 -5.38 -11.11 -23.37
N ASP A 38 -5.99 -10.12 -22.74
CA ASP A 38 -6.34 -8.87 -23.37
C ASP A 38 -5.45 -7.71 -22.91
N THR A 39 -5.11 -6.81 -23.83
CA THR A 39 -4.25 -5.65 -23.57
C THR A 39 -4.90 -4.33 -23.99
N PHE A 40 -4.98 -3.38 -23.07
CA PHE A 40 -5.35 -1.97 -23.33
C PHE A 40 -4.11 -1.09 -23.16
N ASN A 41 -3.74 -0.35 -24.21
CA ASN A 41 -2.52 0.45 -24.24
C ASN A 41 -2.77 1.91 -24.60
N ALA A 42 -2.07 2.79 -23.89
CA ALA A 42 -1.80 4.16 -24.26
C ALA A 42 -0.33 4.47 -23.92
N VAL A 43 0.59 4.04 -24.80
CA VAL A 43 2.03 3.88 -24.48
C VAL A 43 2.98 4.76 -25.30
N GLY A 44 2.49 5.48 -26.31
CA GLY A 44 3.34 6.31 -27.18
C GLY A 44 3.04 7.80 -27.10
N GLY A 45 1.89 8.20 -27.65
CA GLY A 45 1.49 9.59 -27.81
C GLY A 45 0.55 10.09 -26.72
N ASN A 46 -0.31 11.04 -27.08
CA ASN A 46 -1.21 11.68 -26.15
C ASN A 46 -2.59 11.00 -26.16
N LEU A 47 -3.12 10.64 -25.01
CA LEU A 47 -4.52 10.20 -24.84
C LEU A 47 -5.23 11.15 -23.88
N THR A 48 -6.31 11.80 -24.33
CA THR A 48 -7.17 12.63 -23.49
C THR A 48 -8.61 12.14 -23.51
N VAL A 49 -9.17 11.85 -22.33
CA VAL A 49 -10.60 11.51 -22.16
C VAL A 49 -11.25 12.45 -21.14
N HIS A 50 -12.16 13.29 -21.63
CA HIS A 50 -12.83 14.34 -20.82
C HIS A 50 -13.97 13.81 -19.94
N GLY A 51 -14.47 12.60 -20.22
CA GLY A 51 -15.44 11.90 -19.38
C GLY A 51 -14.81 10.73 -18.64
N TYR A 52 -15.66 9.87 -18.08
CA TYR A 52 -15.22 8.65 -17.43
C TYR A 52 -14.73 7.61 -18.46
N SER A 53 -13.72 6.84 -18.06
CA SER A 53 -13.21 5.71 -18.80
C SER A 53 -13.57 4.42 -18.07
N THR A 54 -14.17 3.47 -18.78
CA THR A 54 -14.42 2.12 -18.28
C THR A 54 -13.69 1.12 -19.16
N ILE A 55 -12.83 0.29 -18.56
CA ILE A 55 -12.12 -0.79 -19.22
C ILE A 55 -12.54 -2.07 -18.52
N SER A 56 -13.05 -3.05 -19.28
CA SER A 56 -13.51 -4.32 -18.73
C SER A 56 -12.90 -5.49 -19.47
N GLY A 57 -12.43 -6.48 -18.72
CA GLY A 57 -11.85 -7.72 -19.24
C GLY A 57 -10.38 -7.64 -19.63
N ALA A 58 -9.73 -6.48 -19.56
CA ALA A 58 -8.31 -6.37 -19.87
C ALA A 58 -7.45 -7.06 -18.79
N ASN A 59 -6.51 -7.91 -19.20
CA ASN A 59 -5.48 -8.43 -18.30
C ASN A 59 -4.39 -7.38 -18.10
N VAL A 60 -3.98 -6.72 -19.18
CA VAL A 60 -2.94 -5.69 -19.15
C VAL A 60 -3.56 -4.34 -19.47
N VAL A 61 -3.34 -3.36 -18.60
CA VAL A 61 -3.68 -1.96 -18.83
C VAL A 61 -2.42 -1.12 -18.63
N GLU A 62 -1.89 -0.56 -19.73
CA GLU A 62 -0.70 0.29 -19.71
C GLU A 62 -1.04 1.71 -20.13
N LEU A 63 -0.86 2.66 -19.21
CA LEU A 63 -1.05 4.09 -19.40
C LEU A 63 0.32 4.78 -19.20
N THR A 64 1.15 4.81 -20.23
CA THR A 64 2.57 5.22 -20.13
C THR A 64 3.05 6.08 -21.31
N GLY A 65 2.16 6.54 -22.18
CA GLY A 65 2.50 7.37 -23.34
C GLY A 65 2.94 8.79 -22.95
N ASN A 66 3.31 9.63 -23.91
CA ASN A 66 3.85 10.96 -23.64
C ASN A 66 2.97 11.85 -22.74
N ALA A 67 1.65 11.76 -22.86
CA ALA A 67 0.70 12.41 -21.96
C ALA A 67 -0.63 11.66 -21.94
N VAL A 68 -0.96 11.04 -20.82
CA VAL A 68 -2.25 10.36 -20.64
C VAL A 68 -3.07 11.15 -19.63
N THR A 69 -4.17 11.76 -20.07
CA THR A 69 -5.08 12.53 -19.21
C THR A 69 -6.48 11.95 -19.24
N LEU A 70 -6.94 11.43 -18.11
CA LEU A 70 -8.27 10.82 -17.98
C LEU A 70 -9.03 11.50 -16.84
N SER A 71 -10.34 11.69 -17.01
CA SER A 71 -11.12 12.37 -15.96
C SER A 71 -11.42 11.45 -14.78
N SER A 72 -11.68 10.18 -15.04
CA SER A 72 -11.73 9.10 -14.04
C SER A 72 -11.60 7.76 -14.76
N VAL A 73 -11.12 6.73 -14.06
CA VAL A 73 -10.93 5.41 -14.63
C VAL A 73 -11.55 4.35 -13.74
N SER A 74 -12.32 3.45 -14.35
CA SER A 74 -12.80 2.22 -13.73
C SER A 74 -12.31 1.04 -14.55
N ILE A 75 -11.53 0.15 -13.93
CA ILE A 75 -11.04 -1.09 -14.53
C ILE A 75 -11.69 -2.26 -13.80
N GLN A 76 -12.26 -3.19 -14.56
CA GLN A 76 -12.90 -4.38 -14.03
C GLN A 76 -12.45 -5.63 -14.79
N ASN A 77 -11.70 -6.50 -14.13
CA ASN A 77 -11.25 -7.75 -14.74
C ASN A 77 -12.32 -8.82 -14.63
N ALA A 78 -12.57 -9.55 -15.72
CA ALA A 78 -13.62 -10.57 -15.75
C ALA A 78 -13.23 -11.79 -14.91
N MET A 79 -14.20 -12.39 -14.21
CA MET A 79 -13.98 -13.55 -13.33
C MET A 79 -13.52 -14.82 -14.07
N ALA A 80 -13.76 -14.91 -15.38
CA ALA A 80 -13.53 -16.12 -16.17
C ALA A 80 -12.11 -16.24 -16.76
N GLU A 81 -11.32 -15.16 -16.70
CA GLU A 81 -9.96 -15.15 -17.25
C GLU A 81 -9.02 -16.14 -16.51
N THR A 82 -7.89 -16.49 -17.12
CA THR A 82 -6.86 -17.35 -16.50
C THR A 82 -5.54 -16.62 -16.25
N ASP A 83 -5.33 -15.48 -16.89
CA ASP A 83 -4.04 -14.79 -16.88
C ASP A 83 -3.98 -13.68 -15.82
N ASN A 84 -2.78 -13.49 -15.26
CA ASN A 84 -2.49 -12.45 -14.28
C ASN A 84 -2.80 -11.06 -14.83
N ASN A 85 -3.14 -10.14 -13.93
CA ASN A 85 -3.53 -8.80 -14.30
C ASN A 85 -2.40 -7.80 -14.00
N VAL A 86 -2.16 -6.89 -14.93
CA VAL A 86 -1.17 -5.82 -14.83
C VAL A 86 -1.86 -4.48 -15.05
N LEU A 87 -1.65 -3.54 -14.13
CA LEU A 87 -2.04 -2.14 -14.29
C LEU A 87 -0.81 -1.27 -14.08
N ASN A 88 -0.38 -0.56 -15.12
CA ASN A 88 0.75 0.36 -15.04
C ASN A 88 0.29 1.77 -15.40
N LEU A 89 0.47 2.71 -14.47
CA LEU A 89 0.34 4.15 -14.72
C LEU A 89 1.73 4.76 -14.64
N GLY A 90 2.19 5.35 -15.75
CA GLY A 90 3.49 6.02 -15.86
C GLY A 90 3.49 7.47 -15.40
N ASP A 91 4.64 8.11 -15.52
CA ASP A 91 4.98 9.43 -14.97
C ASP A 91 4.27 10.61 -15.65
N THR A 92 3.80 10.35 -16.85
CA THR A 92 3.01 11.27 -17.69
C THR A 92 1.50 11.07 -17.53
N THR A 93 1.07 10.15 -16.67
CA THR A 93 -0.36 9.88 -16.46
C THR A 93 -0.95 10.83 -15.41
N THR A 94 -1.95 11.59 -15.83
CA THR A 94 -2.79 12.42 -14.97
C THR A 94 -4.23 11.89 -14.94
N LEU A 95 -4.71 11.53 -13.77
CA LEU A 95 -6.13 11.25 -13.51
C LEU A 95 -6.74 12.44 -12.77
N ASN A 96 -7.67 13.17 -13.40
CA ASN A 96 -8.30 14.33 -12.76
C ASN A 96 -9.34 13.95 -11.68
N GLY A 97 -9.59 12.65 -11.49
CA GLY A 97 -10.61 12.12 -10.60
C GLY A 97 -10.21 10.75 -10.10
N ASN A 98 -11.22 9.93 -9.80
CA ASN A 98 -10.98 8.65 -9.11
C ASN A 98 -10.43 7.56 -10.05
N LEU A 99 -9.61 6.69 -9.48
CA LEU A 99 -9.29 5.37 -10.01
C LEU A 99 -10.00 4.30 -9.20
N VAL A 100 -10.76 3.44 -9.88
CA VAL A 100 -11.34 2.23 -9.31
C VAL A 100 -10.81 1.03 -10.09
N TYR A 101 -10.21 0.08 -9.40
CA TYR A 101 -9.74 -1.18 -9.96
C TYR A 101 -10.40 -2.33 -9.21
N THR A 102 -11.04 -3.25 -9.93
CA THR A 102 -11.61 -4.47 -9.34
C THR A 102 -11.14 -5.69 -10.11
N SER A 103 -10.54 -6.62 -9.39
CA SER A 103 -10.08 -7.89 -9.92
C SER A 103 -10.81 -9.08 -9.27
N ASN A 104 -10.27 -10.27 -9.49
CA ASN A 104 -10.85 -11.57 -9.17
C ASN A 104 -9.83 -12.45 -8.43
N THR A 105 -9.83 -13.76 -8.63
CA THR A 105 -9.00 -14.69 -7.85
C THR A 105 -7.55 -14.83 -8.30
N ARG A 106 -7.03 -13.90 -9.11
CA ARG A 106 -5.71 -14.02 -9.75
C ARG A 106 -4.67 -13.19 -9.05
N THR A 107 -3.46 -13.21 -9.60
CA THR A 107 -2.36 -12.34 -9.19
C THR A 107 -2.43 -11.02 -9.93
N GLU A 108 -2.30 -9.94 -9.19
CA GLU A 108 -2.29 -8.57 -9.68
C GLU A 108 -0.90 -7.97 -9.53
N THR A 109 -0.44 -7.24 -10.54
CA THR A 109 0.73 -6.36 -10.44
C THR A 109 0.30 -4.95 -10.82
N ILE A 110 0.28 -4.05 -9.85
CA ILE A 110 -0.20 -2.68 -10.01
C ILE A 110 0.93 -1.71 -9.70
N GLY A 111 1.28 -0.88 -10.68
CA GLY A 111 2.31 0.14 -10.57
C GLY A 111 1.75 1.54 -10.79
N PHE A 112 2.07 2.45 -9.87
CA PHE A 112 1.90 3.90 -10.02
C PHE A 112 3.27 4.53 -9.98
N ASP A 113 3.85 4.85 -11.12
CA ASP A 113 5.23 5.33 -11.19
C ASP A 113 5.26 6.72 -11.80
N GLY A 114 5.39 7.76 -10.96
CA GLY A 114 5.36 9.17 -11.37
C GLY A 114 3.96 9.76 -11.64
N SER A 115 2.89 8.98 -11.46
CA SER A 115 1.54 9.43 -11.86
C SER A 115 0.99 10.52 -10.94
N THR A 116 0.12 11.38 -11.50
CA THR A 116 -0.66 12.37 -10.76
C THR A 116 -2.13 11.96 -10.71
N ILE A 117 -2.67 11.70 -9.52
CA ILE A 117 -4.07 11.31 -9.32
C ILE A 117 -4.75 12.34 -8.42
N LEU A 118 -5.66 13.14 -8.98
CA LEU A 118 -6.34 14.22 -8.25
C LEU A 118 -7.58 13.75 -7.46
N GLY A 119 -7.98 12.49 -7.62
CA GLY A 119 -9.07 11.86 -6.86
C GLY A 119 -8.60 10.78 -5.90
N ASN A 120 -9.52 9.88 -5.56
CA ASN A 120 -9.24 8.71 -4.73
C ASN A 120 -8.78 7.53 -5.58
N VAL A 121 -7.97 6.66 -4.99
CA VAL A 121 -7.60 5.35 -5.54
C VAL A 121 -8.26 4.27 -4.70
N SER A 122 -9.00 3.37 -5.35
CA SER A 122 -9.63 2.20 -4.71
C SER A 122 -9.27 0.94 -5.50
N LEU A 123 -8.47 0.08 -4.90
CA LEU A 123 -8.05 -1.19 -5.48
C LEU A 123 -8.72 -2.33 -4.72
N ASN A 124 -9.49 -3.16 -5.42
CA ASN A 124 -9.97 -4.44 -4.93
C ASN A 124 -9.26 -5.52 -5.74
N LEU A 125 -8.25 -6.14 -5.13
CA LEU A 125 -7.31 -7.05 -5.79
C LEU A 125 -7.90 -8.46 -5.91
N GLY A 126 -8.91 -8.78 -5.12
CA GLY A 126 -9.58 -10.08 -5.15
C GLY A 126 -8.82 -11.12 -4.33
N GLN A 127 -8.66 -12.37 -4.79
CA GLN A 127 -8.23 -13.48 -3.93
C GLN A 127 -6.79 -13.98 -4.12
N GLY A 128 -6.14 -13.68 -5.25
CA GLY A 128 -4.78 -14.19 -5.49
C GLY A 128 -3.71 -13.24 -4.94
N ALA A 129 -2.45 -13.66 -5.09
CA ALA A 129 -1.32 -12.95 -4.51
C ALA A 129 -1.04 -11.68 -5.31
N SER A 130 -1.07 -10.52 -4.67
CA SER A 130 -1.01 -9.23 -5.37
C SER A 130 0.22 -8.43 -5.00
N ASN A 131 0.67 -7.58 -5.92
CA ASN A 131 1.70 -6.58 -5.68
C ASN A 131 1.20 -5.20 -6.11
N VAL A 132 1.20 -4.24 -5.18
CA VAL A 132 0.92 -2.84 -5.46
C VAL A 132 2.17 -2.03 -5.11
N THR A 133 2.72 -1.32 -6.09
CA THR A 133 3.89 -0.45 -5.92
C THR A 133 3.56 1.00 -6.29
N ILE A 134 3.91 1.93 -5.41
CA ILE A 134 3.81 3.38 -5.62
C ILE A 134 5.22 3.97 -5.67
N GLY A 135 5.50 4.69 -6.74
CA GLY A 135 6.70 5.50 -6.91
C GLY A 135 7.98 4.71 -7.13
N ASN A 136 7.94 3.58 -7.84
CA ASN A 136 9.12 2.71 -7.99
C ASN A 136 10.37 3.44 -8.51
N THR A 137 10.21 4.33 -9.49
CA THR A 137 11.32 5.11 -10.06
C THR A 137 11.11 6.61 -9.92
N THR A 138 9.87 7.07 -10.03
CA THR A 138 9.46 8.47 -10.05
C THR A 138 8.34 8.71 -9.05
N ASP A 139 8.36 9.87 -8.39
CA ASP A 139 7.41 10.19 -7.33
C ASP A 139 5.96 10.25 -7.80
N THR A 140 5.09 9.49 -7.16
CA THR A 140 3.65 9.51 -7.42
C THR A 140 2.94 10.46 -6.46
N PHE A 141 1.97 11.20 -6.99
CA PHE A 141 1.12 12.11 -6.22
C PHE A 141 -0.33 11.66 -6.26
N VAL A 142 -0.93 11.47 -5.08
CA VAL A 142 -2.36 11.19 -4.91
C VAL A 142 -3.00 12.24 -4.02
N GLN A 143 -3.93 13.02 -4.56
CA GLN A 143 -4.60 14.09 -3.82
C GLN A 143 -5.64 13.56 -2.82
N GLY A 144 -6.30 12.44 -3.14
CA GLY A 144 -7.36 11.84 -2.33
C GLY A 144 -6.87 10.70 -1.44
N ASN A 145 -7.82 9.86 -1.01
CA ASN A 145 -7.51 8.65 -0.24
C ASN A 145 -6.98 7.54 -1.14
N PHE A 146 -6.17 6.67 -0.56
CA PHE A 146 -5.69 5.45 -1.21
C PHE A 146 -6.16 4.23 -0.41
N THR A 147 -6.96 3.37 -1.03
CA THR A 147 -7.51 2.18 -0.39
C THR A 147 -7.14 0.93 -1.18
N VAL A 148 -6.64 -0.08 -0.48
CA VAL A 148 -6.36 -1.42 -1.02
C VAL A 148 -7.14 -2.46 -0.23
N LEU A 149 -7.90 -3.28 -0.94
CA LEU A 149 -8.55 -4.48 -0.44
C LEU A 149 -7.86 -5.68 -1.10
N GLY A 150 -7.04 -6.38 -0.32
CA GLY A 150 -6.36 -7.62 -0.70
C GLY A 150 -7.21 -8.86 -0.46
N GLY A 151 -6.58 -10.01 -0.67
CA GLY A 151 -7.19 -11.33 -0.68
C GLY A 151 -6.78 -12.23 0.47
N ASN A 152 -6.99 -13.55 0.29
CA ASN A 152 -6.52 -14.56 1.24
C ASN A 152 -5.15 -15.13 0.88
N ALA A 153 -4.50 -14.58 -0.14
CA ALA A 153 -3.15 -14.95 -0.56
C ALA A 153 -2.15 -13.93 -0.03
N ALA A 154 -0.86 -14.18 -0.22
CA ALA A 154 0.18 -13.23 0.18
C ALA A 154 0.12 -11.98 -0.71
N ASP A 155 -0.21 -10.83 -0.12
CA ASP A 155 -0.24 -9.54 -0.79
C ASP A 155 0.94 -8.66 -0.35
N GLN A 156 1.44 -7.86 -1.29
CA GLN A 156 2.49 -6.89 -1.07
C GLN A 156 2.00 -5.49 -1.43
N PHE A 157 2.21 -4.54 -0.53
CA PHE A 157 2.05 -3.12 -0.78
C PHE A 157 3.35 -2.38 -0.48
N THR A 158 3.84 -1.62 -1.46
CA THR A 158 5.09 -0.89 -1.35
C THR A 158 4.91 0.56 -1.80
N ILE A 159 5.32 1.52 -0.98
CA ILE A 159 5.72 2.85 -1.46
C ILE A 159 7.23 2.81 -1.55
N ALA A 160 7.79 2.97 -2.74
CA ALA A 160 9.21 2.79 -3.08
C ALA A 160 9.85 4.07 -3.67
N ALA A 161 9.25 5.22 -3.42
CA ALA A 161 9.67 6.51 -3.99
C ALA A 161 11.17 6.72 -3.88
N THR A 162 11.82 7.20 -4.94
CA THR A 162 13.25 7.53 -4.91
C THR A 162 13.51 8.93 -4.33
N SER A 163 12.52 9.82 -4.38
CA SER A 163 12.63 11.21 -3.92
C SER A 163 11.49 11.65 -2.98
N GLY A 164 10.29 11.05 -3.07
CA GLY A 164 9.18 11.23 -2.13
C GLY A 164 7.79 11.15 -2.80
N SER A 165 7.08 10.02 -2.65
CA SER A 165 5.68 9.91 -3.07
C SER A 165 4.75 10.45 -2.00
N THR A 166 3.65 11.09 -2.41
CA THR A 166 2.74 11.76 -1.48
C THR A 166 1.30 11.29 -1.67
N ILE A 167 0.65 10.96 -0.56
CA ILE A 167 -0.80 10.75 -0.48
C ILE A 167 -1.38 11.84 0.44
N ASN A 168 -2.07 12.83 -0.13
CA ASN A 168 -2.66 13.94 0.62
C ASN A 168 -3.94 13.54 1.39
N GLY A 169 -4.47 12.34 1.17
CA GLY A 169 -5.55 11.76 1.96
C GLY A 169 -5.05 10.72 2.95
N SER A 170 -5.95 9.83 3.37
CA SER A 170 -5.62 8.66 4.20
C SER A 170 -5.20 7.46 3.34
N LEU A 171 -4.36 6.60 3.91
CA LEU A 171 -3.98 5.31 3.35
C LEU A 171 -4.67 4.18 4.14
N ASN A 172 -5.41 3.30 3.46
CA ASN A 172 -6.11 2.18 4.07
C ASN A 172 -5.75 0.88 3.34
N LEU A 173 -5.06 -0.02 4.04
CA LEU A 173 -4.62 -1.32 3.54
C LEU A 173 -5.34 -2.42 4.31
N LEU A 174 -6.21 -3.17 3.63
CA LEU A 174 -6.98 -4.27 4.19
C LEU A 174 -6.66 -5.55 3.40
N LEU A 175 -5.60 -6.27 3.79
CA LEU A 175 -4.98 -7.37 3.05
C LEU A 175 -5.45 -8.77 3.51
N ALA A 176 -6.60 -8.83 4.17
CA ALA A 176 -7.30 -10.06 4.59
C ALA A 176 -6.41 -11.16 5.24
N ASN A 177 -6.10 -12.29 4.61
CA ASN A 177 -5.24 -13.33 5.20
C ASN A 177 -4.09 -13.63 4.24
N GLY A 178 -3.07 -14.34 4.71
CA GLY A 178 -1.88 -14.66 3.93
C GLY A 178 -0.66 -14.04 4.59
N ASN A 179 0.53 -14.35 4.09
CA ASN A 179 1.75 -13.73 4.59
C ASN A 179 1.92 -12.39 3.89
N ASN A 180 1.35 -11.33 4.44
CA ASN A 180 1.31 -10.04 3.79
C ASN A 180 2.58 -9.22 4.09
N THR A 181 2.96 -8.35 3.17
CA THR A 181 4.07 -7.43 3.36
C THR A 181 3.63 -6.00 3.03
N VAL A 182 3.78 -5.10 3.98
CA VAL A 182 3.58 -3.67 3.78
C VAL A 182 4.89 -2.96 4.02
N THR A 183 5.36 -2.24 3.02
CA THR A 183 6.57 -1.43 3.09
C THR A 183 6.23 0.00 2.72
N LEU A 184 6.24 0.88 3.71
CA LEU A 184 6.10 2.33 3.54
C LEU A 184 7.49 2.94 3.62
N ASP A 185 8.31 2.69 2.59
CA ASP A 185 9.73 3.02 2.57
C ASP A 185 10.07 3.76 1.26
N GLY A 186 9.97 5.09 1.32
CA GLY A 186 10.51 5.91 0.24
C GLY A 186 11.94 6.32 0.58
N ASP A 187 12.85 6.13 -0.36
CA ASP A 187 14.01 6.99 -0.44
C ASP A 187 13.50 8.46 -0.57
N GLY A 188 13.90 9.33 0.35
CA GLY A 188 13.41 10.71 0.42
C GLY A 188 12.23 10.96 1.39
N THR A 189 11.39 11.96 1.09
CA THR A 189 10.40 12.52 2.03
C THR A 189 8.98 12.04 1.72
N SER A 190 8.78 10.73 1.54
CA SER A 190 7.44 10.19 1.28
C SER A 190 6.50 10.47 2.46
N SER A 191 5.24 10.77 2.15
CA SER A 191 4.27 11.19 3.17
C SER A 191 2.83 10.77 2.91
N VAL A 192 2.10 10.63 4.01
CA VAL A 192 0.64 10.51 4.06
C VAL A 192 0.10 11.61 4.96
N ALA A 193 -0.67 12.55 4.42
CA ALA A 193 -1.22 13.65 5.21
C ALA A 193 -2.41 13.22 6.09
N GLY A 194 -3.09 12.12 5.73
CA GLY A 194 -4.13 11.52 6.54
C GLY A 194 -3.59 10.50 7.56
N SER A 195 -4.52 9.70 8.09
CA SER A 195 -4.17 8.53 8.89
C SER A 195 -3.81 7.35 8.00
N VAL A 196 -2.98 6.45 8.52
CA VAL A 196 -2.64 5.17 7.91
C VAL A 196 -3.29 4.04 8.71
N THR A 197 -4.08 3.21 8.03
CA THR A 197 -4.65 1.97 8.59
C THR A 197 -4.10 0.78 7.82
N ILE A 198 -3.53 -0.19 8.54
CA ILE A 198 -3.00 -1.44 7.98
C ILE A 198 -3.64 -2.60 8.73
N SER A 199 -4.29 -3.51 8.00
CA SER A 199 -4.84 -4.75 8.53
C SER A 199 -4.51 -5.92 7.61
N THR A 200 -3.79 -6.91 8.11
CA THR A 200 -3.23 -8.04 7.32
C THR A 200 -3.79 -9.41 7.71
N GLY A 201 -4.67 -9.45 8.72
CA GLY A 201 -5.34 -10.66 9.25
C GLY A 201 -4.40 -11.83 9.51
N SER A 202 -4.82 -13.08 9.28
CA SER A 202 -4.03 -14.24 9.70
C SER A 202 -2.88 -14.54 8.74
N GLY A 203 -1.68 -14.81 9.28
CA GLY A 203 -0.49 -15.10 8.50
C GLY A 203 0.78 -14.69 9.24
N ASN A 204 1.94 -14.81 8.58
CA ASN A 204 3.16 -14.16 9.03
C ASN A 204 3.28 -12.84 8.28
N ASP A 205 2.84 -11.76 8.92
CA ASP A 205 2.81 -10.44 8.30
C ASP A 205 4.05 -9.62 8.63
N ALA A 206 4.49 -8.82 7.67
CA ALA A 206 5.58 -7.87 7.83
C ALA A 206 5.09 -6.45 7.52
N ILE A 207 5.27 -5.52 8.45
CA ILE A 207 4.99 -4.10 8.26
C ILE A 207 6.28 -3.32 8.52
N ASN A 208 6.77 -2.61 7.53
CA ASN A 208 7.93 -1.73 7.64
C ASN A 208 7.51 -0.30 7.30
N VAL A 209 7.79 0.65 8.20
CA VAL A 209 7.49 2.08 8.00
C VAL A 209 8.77 2.89 8.16
N GLY A 210 9.16 3.58 7.09
CA GLY A 210 10.43 4.31 6.98
C GLY A 210 11.65 3.41 6.84
N SER A 211 12.83 4.03 6.78
CA SER A 211 14.13 3.36 6.65
C SER A 211 15.25 4.13 7.33
N ALA A 212 16.40 3.48 7.51
CA ALA A 212 17.54 4.03 8.24
C ALA A 212 18.17 5.29 7.62
N GLY A 213 17.75 5.72 6.42
CA GLY A 213 18.25 6.93 5.76
C GLY A 213 17.22 8.04 5.58
N ASN A 214 15.93 7.73 5.73
CA ASN A 214 14.86 8.59 5.22
C ASN A 214 13.68 8.63 6.19
N THR A 215 13.03 9.79 6.30
CA THR A 215 11.88 9.95 7.18
C THR A 215 10.60 9.73 6.39
N PHE A 216 9.84 8.69 6.75
CA PHE A 216 8.47 8.53 6.27
C PHE A 216 7.52 9.29 7.20
N THR A 217 6.76 10.24 6.66
CA THR A 217 5.88 11.11 7.46
C THR A 217 4.42 10.68 7.37
N ILE A 218 3.76 10.51 8.51
CA ILE A 218 2.31 10.31 8.63
C ILE A 218 1.79 11.46 9.48
N GLU A 219 1.10 12.44 8.90
CA GLU A 219 0.58 13.57 9.68
C GLU A 219 -0.56 13.15 10.63
N GLY A 220 -1.26 12.07 10.30
CA GLY A 220 -2.34 11.49 11.11
C GLY A 220 -1.89 10.42 12.11
N ALA A 221 -2.82 9.52 12.42
CA ALA A 221 -2.56 8.35 13.27
C ALA A 221 -2.10 7.16 12.44
N LEU A 222 -1.32 6.27 13.05
CA LEU A 222 -0.95 4.97 12.46
C LEU A 222 -1.62 3.85 13.24
N SER A 223 -2.47 3.07 12.58
CA SER A 223 -3.12 1.90 13.14
C SER A 223 -2.70 0.64 12.38
N MET A 224 -2.04 -0.28 13.09
CA MET A 224 -1.62 -1.58 12.59
C MET A 224 -2.38 -2.69 13.32
N SER A 225 -3.02 -3.57 12.56
CA SER A 225 -3.69 -4.77 13.07
C SER A 225 -3.23 -5.99 12.30
N VAL A 226 -2.31 -6.74 12.91
CA VAL A 226 -1.88 -8.05 12.40
C VAL A 226 -2.68 -9.13 13.10
N GLY A 227 -2.96 -10.25 12.44
CA GLY A 227 -3.80 -11.29 13.00
C GLY A 227 -3.00 -12.39 13.69
N ASN A 228 -3.59 -13.59 13.71
CA ASN A 228 -2.96 -14.75 14.34
C ASN A 228 -1.90 -15.38 13.43
N THR A 229 -0.84 -15.86 14.03
CA THR A 229 0.19 -16.68 13.39
C THR A 229 0.36 -18.02 14.12
N SER A 230 0.70 -19.06 13.35
CA SER A 230 1.12 -20.37 13.88
C SER A 230 2.64 -20.58 13.80
N SER A 231 3.38 -19.59 13.29
CA SER A 231 4.83 -19.66 13.05
C SER A 231 5.63 -19.22 14.27
N ALA A 232 6.84 -19.75 14.39
CA ALA A 232 7.83 -19.30 15.38
C ALA A 232 8.41 -17.91 15.08
N THR A 233 8.24 -17.40 13.85
CA THR A 233 8.71 -16.08 13.43
C THR A 233 7.63 -14.99 13.52
N GLY A 234 6.39 -15.42 13.70
CA GLY A 234 5.13 -14.67 13.63
C GLY A 234 5.10 -13.35 12.86
N ASN A 235 4.45 -12.32 13.43
CA ASN A 235 4.28 -11.03 12.78
C ASN A 235 5.38 -10.05 13.20
N VAL A 236 5.81 -9.20 12.29
CA VAL A 236 6.85 -8.21 12.53
C VAL A 236 6.37 -6.83 12.06
N ALA A 237 6.39 -5.85 12.97
CA ALA A 237 6.19 -4.45 12.67
C ALA A 237 7.43 -3.65 13.06
N THR A 238 8.05 -2.96 12.10
CA THR A 238 9.23 -2.12 12.30
C THR A 238 8.93 -0.70 11.85
N LEU A 239 9.12 0.26 12.75
CA LEU A 239 9.07 1.68 12.45
C LEU A 239 10.51 2.19 12.55
N THR A 240 11.11 2.59 11.43
CA THR A 240 12.46 3.13 11.39
C THR A 240 12.41 4.56 10.86
N ASN A 241 12.85 5.53 11.66
CA ASN A 241 12.86 6.95 11.32
C ASN A 241 11.48 7.47 10.84
N ALA A 242 10.39 6.90 11.36
CA ALA A 242 9.03 7.35 11.05
C ALA A 242 8.67 8.58 11.89
N ASP A 243 7.96 9.55 11.29
CA ASP A 243 7.38 10.69 11.99
C ASP A 243 5.85 10.61 11.93
N ILE A 244 5.21 10.38 13.08
CA ILE A 244 3.76 10.18 13.20
C ILE A 244 3.15 11.32 14.03
N GLY A 245 2.27 12.08 13.40
CA GLY A 245 1.66 13.30 13.96
C GLY A 245 0.60 13.05 15.03
N ALA A 246 0.16 11.81 15.23
CA ALA A 246 -0.81 11.44 16.27
C ALA A 246 -0.41 10.15 17.00
N ASN A 247 -1.40 9.34 17.40
CA ASN A 247 -1.16 8.08 18.12
C ASN A 247 -0.74 6.97 17.16
N VAL A 248 0.04 6.02 17.70
CA VAL A 248 0.30 4.71 17.08
C VAL A 248 -0.49 3.66 17.85
N SER A 249 -1.22 2.80 17.16
CA SER A 249 -1.78 1.58 17.73
C SER A 249 -1.29 0.34 16.99
N PHE A 250 -0.74 -0.61 17.73
CA PHE A 250 -0.36 -1.93 17.24
C PHE A 250 -1.21 -2.97 17.96
N ASN A 251 -1.99 -3.74 17.22
CA ASN A 251 -2.75 -4.87 17.74
C ASN A 251 -2.34 -6.12 16.98
N SER A 252 -1.79 -7.10 17.67
CA SER A 252 -1.54 -8.42 17.10
C SER A 252 -2.45 -9.49 17.72
N GLY A 253 -2.44 -10.67 17.10
CA GLY A 253 -3.23 -11.82 17.50
C GLY A 253 -2.47 -12.74 18.45
N SER A 254 -2.70 -14.04 18.31
CA SER A 254 -1.85 -15.04 18.95
C SER A 254 -0.62 -15.37 18.09
N GLY A 255 0.51 -15.69 18.72
CA GLY A 255 1.72 -16.14 18.06
C GLY A 255 2.97 -15.46 18.61
N VAL A 256 4.02 -15.33 17.79
CA VAL A 256 5.24 -14.60 18.15
C VAL A 256 5.16 -13.25 17.45
N ASP A 257 4.88 -12.18 18.19
CA ASP A 257 4.75 -10.86 17.58
C ASP A 257 5.91 -9.94 17.98
N THR A 258 6.45 -9.21 17.02
CA THR A 258 7.54 -8.24 17.25
C THR A 258 7.11 -6.86 16.81
N LEU A 259 7.25 -5.88 17.71
CA LEU A 259 7.14 -4.46 17.42
C LEU A 259 8.47 -3.77 17.75
N THR A 260 9.10 -3.21 16.73
CA THR A 260 10.36 -2.47 16.84
C THR A 260 10.14 -1.01 16.46
N LEU A 261 10.57 -0.10 17.33
CA LEU A 261 10.66 1.33 17.02
C LEU A 261 12.12 1.74 17.03
N GLU A 262 12.62 2.26 15.93
CA GLU A 262 13.99 2.73 15.76
C GLU A 262 13.96 4.18 15.30
N SER A 263 14.50 5.11 16.09
CA SER A 263 14.52 6.54 15.75
C SER A 263 13.13 7.12 15.41
N THR A 264 12.06 6.59 15.99
CA THR A 264 10.67 6.93 15.62
C THR A 264 10.14 8.12 16.45
N GLN A 265 9.51 9.09 15.80
CA GLN A 265 8.79 10.17 16.47
C GLN A 265 7.28 9.89 16.46
N ILE A 266 6.65 9.94 17.63
CA ILE A 266 5.18 9.84 17.78
C ILE A 266 4.74 11.07 18.56
N SER A 267 4.02 11.99 17.93
CA SER A 267 3.52 13.20 18.61
C SER A 267 2.48 12.88 19.69
N GLY A 268 1.78 11.75 19.55
CA GLY A 268 0.84 11.22 20.54
C GLY A 268 1.42 10.10 21.41
N ASN A 269 0.59 9.07 21.64
CA ASN A 269 0.96 7.90 22.45
C ASN A 269 1.12 6.65 21.59
N LEU A 270 1.87 5.68 22.10
CA LEU A 270 1.90 4.31 21.61
C LEU A 270 0.94 3.44 22.42
N TYR A 271 0.08 2.69 21.73
CA TYR A 271 -0.75 1.64 22.28
C TYR A 271 -0.40 0.31 21.61
N ALA A 272 0.32 -0.57 22.31
CA ALA A 272 0.70 -1.88 21.82
C ALA A 272 -0.07 -2.97 22.58
N ASN A 273 -0.80 -3.81 21.85
CA ASN A 273 -1.43 -5.02 22.36
C ASN A 273 -0.92 -6.20 21.53
N THR A 274 0.00 -6.99 22.09
CA THR A 274 0.64 -8.08 21.34
C THR A 274 -0.13 -9.40 21.41
N GLY A 275 -1.28 -9.41 22.10
CA GLY A 275 -2.19 -10.55 22.10
C GLY A 275 -1.69 -11.70 22.96
N GLY A 276 -1.14 -12.75 22.38
CA GLY A 276 -0.64 -13.84 23.22
C GLY A 276 0.34 -14.77 22.53
N GLY A 277 1.45 -15.01 23.20
CA GLY A 277 2.45 -15.98 22.80
C GLY A 277 3.79 -15.57 23.39
N ALA A 278 4.83 -15.46 22.56
CA ALA A 278 6.15 -15.00 23.01
C ALA A 278 6.50 -13.73 22.26
N ASP A 279 6.08 -12.59 22.81
CA ASP A 279 6.09 -11.33 22.08
C ASP A 279 7.28 -10.46 22.45
N THR A 280 7.66 -9.55 21.55
CA THR A 280 8.75 -8.60 21.76
C THR A 280 8.30 -7.18 21.40
N VAL A 281 8.52 -6.24 22.32
CA VAL A 281 8.46 -4.82 22.03
C VAL A 281 9.83 -4.21 22.34
N GLU A 282 10.47 -3.64 21.32
CA GLU A 282 11.83 -3.09 21.43
C GLU A 282 11.89 -1.65 20.93
N PHE A 283 12.50 -0.77 21.73
CA PHE A 283 12.80 0.61 21.37
C PHE A 283 14.30 0.81 21.19
N ASP A 284 14.69 1.38 20.04
CA ASP A 284 16.05 1.70 19.59
C ASP A 284 17.03 0.52 19.72
N PRO A 285 16.85 -0.60 18.99
CA PRO A 285 17.67 -1.80 19.12
C PRO A 285 19.16 -1.50 18.99
N SER A 286 19.98 -2.12 19.84
CA SER A 286 21.43 -1.84 19.95
C SER A 286 22.26 -2.10 18.67
N SER A 287 21.70 -2.85 17.71
CA SER A 287 22.32 -3.15 16.42
C SER A 287 22.02 -2.11 15.33
N ALA A 288 21.14 -1.14 15.60
CA ALA A 288 20.87 -0.03 14.71
C ALA A 288 22.07 0.91 14.62
N THR A 289 22.47 1.32 13.42
CA THR A 289 23.30 2.52 13.25
C THR A 289 22.46 3.70 13.73
N PRO A 290 22.79 4.38 14.85
CA PRO A 290 21.87 5.35 15.45
C PRO A 290 21.66 6.52 14.50
N VAL A 291 20.45 6.65 13.93
CA VAL A 291 20.03 7.82 13.15
C VAL A 291 19.20 8.81 13.98
N GLY A 292 18.81 8.43 15.19
CA GLY A 292 18.01 9.26 16.09
C GLY A 292 17.66 8.53 17.38
N THR A 293 16.68 9.08 18.10
CA THR A 293 16.12 8.51 19.33
C THR A 293 14.62 8.39 19.17
N THR A 294 14.04 7.27 19.60
CA THR A 294 12.59 7.12 19.68
C THR A 294 12.01 8.08 20.72
N ASN A 295 10.93 8.78 20.37
CA ASN A 295 10.27 9.77 21.23
C ASN A 295 8.75 9.68 21.07
N MET A 296 8.03 9.76 22.19
CA MET A 296 6.58 9.69 22.24
C MET A 296 6.03 10.31 23.54
N GLY A 297 4.72 10.52 23.61
CA GLY A 297 4.05 10.95 24.85
C GLY A 297 4.11 9.87 25.94
N ALA A 298 3.34 8.80 25.78
CA ALA A 298 3.37 7.63 26.66
C ALA A 298 3.30 6.33 25.85
N ALA A 299 3.87 5.26 26.40
CA ALA A 299 3.77 3.90 25.88
C ALA A 299 2.87 3.04 26.79
N TYR A 300 1.80 2.49 26.22
CA TYR A 300 0.91 1.54 26.87
C TYR A 300 1.08 0.17 26.19
N ILE A 301 1.75 -0.75 26.86
CA ILE A 301 2.10 -2.08 26.32
C ILE A 301 1.34 -3.15 27.10
N ASN A 302 0.58 -3.95 26.37
CA ASN A 302 -0.15 -5.10 26.87
C ASN A 302 0.29 -6.37 26.13
N PHE A 303 1.00 -7.25 26.83
CA PHE A 303 1.38 -8.56 26.29
C PHE A 303 0.22 -9.58 26.30
N GLY A 304 -0.94 -9.17 26.82
CA GLY A 304 -2.15 -9.99 26.88
C GLY A 304 -1.99 -11.23 27.75
N VAL A 305 -2.53 -12.36 27.29
CA VAL A 305 -2.50 -13.64 28.02
C VAL A 305 -2.08 -14.75 27.06
N GLY A 306 -0.88 -15.29 27.25
CA GLY A 306 -0.29 -16.23 26.31
C GLY A 306 0.54 -17.32 26.96
N SER A 307 1.11 -18.18 26.12
CA SER A 307 2.16 -19.13 26.54
C SER A 307 3.44 -18.76 25.81
N GLY A 308 4.41 -18.23 26.54
CA GLY A 308 5.67 -17.76 25.98
C GLY A 308 6.27 -16.67 26.87
N PRO A 309 7.60 -16.48 26.83
CA PRO A 309 8.20 -15.33 27.49
C PRO A 309 7.97 -14.07 26.64
N ASP A 310 7.40 -13.06 27.27
CA ASP A 310 7.31 -11.72 26.68
C ASP A 310 8.54 -10.89 27.01
N VAL A 311 8.97 -10.08 26.05
CA VAL A 311 10.20 -9.28 26.14
C VAL A 311 9.88 -7.82 25.87
N PHE A 312 10.24 -6.97 26.83
CA PHE A 312 10.27 -5.52 26.63
C PHE A 312 11.71 -5.02 26.76
N ILE A 313 12.17 -4.30 25.74
CA ILE A 313 13.50 -3.69 25.70
C ILE A 313 13.34 -2.20 25.42
N ASN A 314 13.88 -1.36 26.29
CA ASN A 314 13.98 0.06 26.05
C ASN A 314 15.46 0.48 26.06
N ASN A 315 16.00 0.73 24.88
CA ASN A 315 17.33 1.32 24.70
C ASN A 315 17.23 2.78 24.23
N SER A 316 16.04 3.37 24.22
CA SER A 316 15.89 4.77 23.83
C SER A 316 16.62 5.66 24.84
N GLY A 317 17.29 6.70 24.32
CA GLY A 317 17.97 7.70 25.15
C GLY A 317 17.02 8.68 25.86
N ASN A 318 15.71 8.49 25.72
CA ASN A 318 14.68 9.42 26.16
C ASN A 318 13.85 8.83 27.31
N ASP A 319 13.47 9.71 28.25
CA ASP A 319 12.54 9.38 29.32
C ASP A 319 11.11 9.71 28.87
N PHE A 320 10.24 8.70 28.76
CA PHE A 320 8.80 8.85 28.61
C PHE A 320 8.06 7.87 29.52
N ASP A 321 6.78 8.13 29.77
CA ASP A 321 5.98 7.28 30.66
C ASP A 321 5.71 5.93 29.98
N ILE A 322 6.07 4.84 30.66
CA ILE A 322 5.90 3.47 30.17
C ILE A 322 5.02 2.69 31.14
N PHE A 323 3.93 2.14 30.61
CA PHE A 323 3.00 1.27 31.32
C PHE A 323 3.01 -0.10 30.65
N VAL A 324 3.52 -1.11 31.35
CA VAL A 324 3.57 -2.49 30.85
C VAL A 324 2.70 -3.41 31.70
N GLN A 325 1.87 -4.22 31.05
CA GLN A 325 1.03 -5.24 31.68
C GLN A 325 1.07 -6.55 30.89
N GLY A 326 0.65 -7.65 31.52
CA GLY A 326 0.51 -8.96 30.86
C GLY A 326 1.63 -9.97 31.12
N PHE A 327 2.67 -9.62 31.89
CA PHE A 327 3.73 -10.58 32.21
C PHE A 327 3.20 -11.79 32.98
N ILE A 328 3.40 -12.99 32.42
CA ILE A 328 3.28 -14.25 33.16
C ILE A 328 4.66 -14.58 33.70
N GLY A 329 4.81 -14.51 35.03
CA GLY A 329 6.04 -14.86 35.74
C GLY A 329 6.23 -16.36 35.93
#